data_AF-A0A7X5BXW0-F1
#
_entry.id   AF-A0A7X5BXW0-F1
#
_cell.length_a   1.000
_cell.length_b   1.000
_cell.length_c   1.000
_cell.angle_alpha   90.00
_cell.angle_beta   90.00
_cell.angle_gamma   90.00
#
_symmetry.space_group_name_H-M   'P 1'
#
loop_
_entity.id
_entity.type
_entity.pdbx_description
1 polymer ?
#
loop_
_entity_poly.entity_id
_entity_poly.type
_entity_poly.pdbx_seq_one_letter_code
_entity_poly.pdbx_strand_id
1 'polypeptide(L)'
;MTLRRKGTRSIVVDGTNYRWTVAPNDEPGLGIVVERESGGGQRMLTWVEHGTIIAPGLVRDAILYALESGWTPELPGAEWVFRRR
;
A
#
# COMPACT_ATOMS: atom_id res chain seq x y z
N MET A 1 5.68 -11.83 8.58
CA MET A 1 4.51 -12.44 7.92
C MET A 1 4.30 -11.76 6.58
N THR A 2 4.54 -12.49 5.49
CA THR A 2 4.29 -12.09 4.09
C THR A 2 2.78 -12.15 3.79
N LEU A 3 2.21 -11.18 3.06
CA LEU A 3 0.84 -11.29 2.56
C LEU A 3 0.75 -12.52 1.66
N ARG A 4 0.22 -13.61 2.23
CA ARG A 4 -0.15 -14.82 1.51
C ARG A 4 -1.67 -14.91 1.61
N ARG A 5 -2.44 -14.26 0.74
CA ARG A 5 -3.89 -14.52 0.62
C ARG A 5 -4.55 -13.88 -0.61
N LYS A 6 -5.54 -14.61 -1.13
CA LYS A 6 -6.55 -14.24 -2.13
C LYS A 6 -6.87 -12.73 -2.13
N GLY A 7 -6.79 -12.06 -3.28
CA GLY A 7 -7.11 -10.63 -3.42
C GLY A 7 -5.90 -9.69 -3.51
N THR A 8 -4.69 -10.18 -3.23
CA THR A 8 -3.44 -9.43 -3.44
C THR A 8 -3.12 -9.31 -4.93
N ARG A 9 -2.76 -8.10 -5.36
CA ARG A 9 -2.37 -7.75 -6.73
C ARG A 9 -0.92 -7.29 -6.74
N SER A 10 -0.23 -7.45 -7.87
CA SER A 10 1.14 -6.96 -8.05
C SER A 10 1.17 -5.67 -8.85
N ILE A 11 2.16 -4.83 -8.59
CA ILE A 11 2.46 -3.62 -9.37
C ILE A 11 3.97 -3.33 -9.34
N VAL A 12 4.51 -2.81 -10.45
CA VAL A 12 5.89 -2.33 -10.53
C VAL A 12 5.88 -0.81 -10.44
N VAL A 13 6.62 -0.25 -9.48
CA VAL A 13 6.83 1.20 -9.33
C VAL A 13 8.32 1.44 -9.20
N ASP A 14 8.86 2.30 -10.08
CA ASP A 14 10.30 2.61 -10.16
C ASP A 14 11.22 1.38 -10.12
N GLY A 15 10.85 0.35 -10.91
CA GLY A 15 11.61 -0.90 -10.99
C GLY A 15 11.48 -1.84 -9.79
N THR A 16 10.75 -1.44 -8.75
CA THR A 16 10.51 -2.25 -7.55
C THR A 16 9.15 -2.94 -7.63
N ASN A 17 9.14 -4.25 -7.34
CA ASN A 17 7.92 -5.05 -7.28
C ASN A 17 7.22 -4.90 -5.93
N TYR A 18 5.98 -4.45 -5.97
CA TYR A 18 5.10 -4.33 -4.82
C TYR A 18 3.91 -5.27 -4.95
N ARG A 19 3.38 -5.64 -3.79
CA ARG A 19 2.08 -6.30 -3.64
C ARG A 19 1.15 -5.39 -2.89
N TRP A 20 -0.10 -5.35 -3.32
CA TRP A 20 -1.11 -4.53 -2.68
C TRP A 20 -2.45 -5.23 -2.57
N THR A 21 -3.24 -4.83 -1.58
CA THR A 21 -4.60 -5.32 -1.38
C THR A 21 -5.48 -4.19 -0.88
N VAL A 22 -6.78 -4.37 -1.05
CA VAL A 22 -7.79 -3.54 -0.38
C VAL A 22 -8.16 -4.22 0.93
N ALA A 23 -7.95 -3.55 2.05
CA ALA A 23 -8.41 -3.98 3.36
C ALA A 23 -9.84 -3.43 3.59
N PRO A 24 -10.76 -4.28 4.08
CA PRO A 24 -12.12 -3.83 4.40
C PRO A 24 -12.15 -2.81 5.54
N ASN A 25 -13.19 -1.96 5.51
CA ASN A 25 -13.51 -0.85 6.42
C ASN A 25 -13.36 -1.19 7.91
N ASP A 26 -12.58 -0.38 8.65
CA ASP A 26 -12.75 -0.13 10.09
C ASP A 26 -12.87 1.39 10.37
N GLU A 27 -13.49 2.11 9.43
CA GLU A 27 -13.74 3.58 9.38
C GLU A 27 -12.50 4.50 9.25
N PRO A 28 -12.57 5.56 8.42
CA PRO A 28 -13.71 6.04 7.62
C PRO A 28 -13.61 5.67 6.11
N GLY A 29 -12.86 4.64 5.70
CA GLY A 29 -12.53 4.43 4.29
C GLY A 29 -12.13 3.01 3.89
N LEU A 30 -11.88 2.80 2.59
CA LEU A 30 -11.19 1.60 2.12
C LEU A 30 -9.69 1.76 2.36
N GLY A 31 -9.04 0.74 2.94
CA GLY A 31 -7.60 0.73 3.16
C GLY A 31 -6.86 0.17 1.94
N ILE A 32 -5.89 0.91 1.40
CA ILE A 32 -4.91 0.40 0.45
C ILE A 32 -3.68 -0.01 1.26
N VAL A 33 -3.42 -1.31 1.34
CA VAL A 33 -2.22 -1.85 1.98
C VAL A 33 -1.22 -2.23 0.90
N VAL A 34 0.02 -1.77 1.03
CA VAL A 34 1.12 -2.08 0.12
C VAL A 34 2.33 -2.60 0.91
N GLU A 35 2.98 -3.64 0.39
CA GLU A 35 4.28 -4.10 0.84
C GLU A 35 5.16 -4.52 -0.35
N ARG A 36 6.47 -4.65 -0.17
CA ARG A 36 7.32 -5.23 -1.21
C ARG A 36 6.95 -6.68 -1.46
N GLU A 37 7.05 -7.10 -2.71
CA GLU A 37 6.83 -8.49 -3.13
C GLU A 37 7.80 -9.47 -2.43
N SER A 38 9.04 -9.05 -2.18
CA SER A 38 10.03 -9.84 -1.43
C SER A 38 9.58 -10.18 0.00
N GLY A 39 8.62 -9.42 0.55
CA GLY A 39 8.28 -9.42 1.96
C GLY A 39 9.36 -8.82 2.84
N GLY A 40 9.11 -8.81 4.15
CA GLY A 40 10.08 -8.45 5.19
C GLY A 40 10.30 -6.95 5.43
N GLY A 41 9.79 -6.11 4.53
CA GLY A 41 9.87 -4.65 4.63
C GLY A 41 8.67 -4.00 5.32
N GLN A 42 8.77 -2.69 5.52
CA GLN A 42 7.74 -1.85 6.09
C GLN A 42 6.52 -1.83 5.18
N ARG A 43 5.33 -2.01 5.75
CA ARG A 43 4.07 -1.86 5.01
C ARG A 43 3.62 -0.41 5.00
N MET A 44 2.90 -0.04 3.96
CA MET A 44 2.19 1.22 3.84
C MET A 44 0.69 0.95 3.89
N LEU A 45 -0.04 1.74 4.68
CA LEU A 45 -1.49 1.78 4.68
C LEU A 45 -1.94 3.22 4.40
N THR A 46 -2.83 3.38 3.42
CA THR A 46 -3.53 4.65 3.21
C THR A 46 -5.03 4.44 3.09
N TRP A 47 -5.80 5.42 3.53
CA TRP A 47 -7.26 5.38 3.53
C TRP A 47 -7.80 6.25 2.39
N VAL A 48 -8.78 5.73 1.66
CA VAL A 48 -9.52 6.47 0.63
C VAL A 48 -11.01 6.51 0.94
N GLU A 49 -11.67 7.58 0.50
CA GLU A 49 -13.12 7.78 0.66
C GLU A 49 -13.93 6.64 0.05
N HIS A 50 -15.13 6.40 0.60
CA HIS A 50 -16.06 5.41 0.05
C HIS A 50 -16.45 5.73 -1.39
N GLY A 51 -16.59 4.70 -2.22
CA GLY A 51 -16.87 4.85 -3.65
C GLY A 51 -15.64 5.13 -4.51
N THR A 52 -14.46 5.32 -3.91
CA THR A 52 -13.20 5.45 -4.68
C THR A 52 -12.89 4.14 -5.41
N ILE A 53 -12.68 4.22 -6.72
CA ILE A 53 -12.21 3.10 -7.53
C ILE A 53 -10.72 2.90 -7.27
N ILE A 54 -10.35 1.81 -6.59
CA ILE A 54 -8.94 1.48 -6.34
C ILE A 54 -8.38 0.72 -7.55
N ALA A 55 -7.74 1.48 -8.43
CA ALA A 55 -7.06 0.99 -9.64
C ALA A 55 -5.52 1.05 -9.49
N PRO A 56 -4.75 0.31 -10.32
CA PRO A 56 -3.28 0.32 -10.25
C PRO A 56 -2.65 1.71 -10.33
N GLY A 57 -3.22 2.64 -11.10
CA GLY A 57 -2.73 4.02 -11.18
C GLY A 57 -2.82 4.75 -9.83
N LEU A 58 -3.94 4.63 -9.12
CA LEU A 58 -4.10 5.20 -7.78
C LEU A 58 -3.09 4.61 -6.79
N VAL A 59 -2.85 3.30 -6.88
CA VAL A 59 -1.89 2.61 -6.01
C VAL A 59 -0.45 3.07 -6.32
N ARG A 60 -0.11 3.26 -7.59
CA ARG A 60 1.19 3.81 -7.99
C ARG A 60 1.40 5.20 -7.39
N ASP A 61 0.42 6.09 -7.51
CA ASP A 61 0.51 7.45 -6.97
C ASP A 61 0.64 7.45 -5.45
N ALA A 62 -0.07 6.56 -4.76
CA ALA A 62 0.04 6.39 -3.31
C ALA A 62 1.44 5.91 -2.89
N ILE A 63 2.03 4.98 -3.63
CA ILE A 63 3.39 4.48 -3.39
C ILE A 63 4.41 5.62 -3.56
N LEU A 64 4.34 6.36 -4.66
CA LEU A 64 5.25 7.48 -4.94
C LEU A 64 5.18 8.55 -3.84
N TYR A 65 3.95 8.95 -3.49
CA TYR A 65 3.74 9.91 -2.40
C TYR A 65 4.30 9.41 -1.07
N ALA A 66 4.10 8.13 -0.74
CA ALA A 66 4.62 7.56 0.49
C ALA A 66 6.15 7.54 0.51
N LEU A 67 6.80 7.19 -0.60
CA LEU A 67 8.25 7.22 -0.75
C LEU A 67 8.81 8.65 -0.56
N GLU A 68 8.20 9.63 -1.21
CA GLU A 68 8.55 11.06 -1.04
C GLU A 68 8.33 11.54 0.40
N SER A 69 7.36 10.96 1.10
CA SER A 69 7.04 11.26 2.50
C SER A 69 7.91 10.52 3.52
N GLY A 70 8.85 9.69 3.08
CA GLY A 70 9.80 8.98 3.96
C GLY A 70 9.41 7.54 4.32
N TRP A 71 8.44 6.93 3.65
CA TRP A 71 8.19 5.49 3.78
C TRP A 71 9.39 4.69 3.29
N THR A 72 9.87 3.75 4.10
CA THR A 72 11.05 2.93 3.81
C THR A 72 10.68 1.46 3.60
N PRO A 73 10.21 1.07 2.40
CA PRO A 73 9.69 -0.28 2.13
C PRO A 73 10.75 -1.39 2.23
N GLU A 74 12.03 -1.06 2.29
CA GLU A 74 13.13 -2.02 2.37
C GLU A 74 13.45 -2.44 3.81
N LEU A 75 13.17 -1.57 4.77
CA LEU A 75 13.49 -1.77 6.17
C LEU A 75 12.29 -2.40 6.88
N PRO A 76 12.48 -3.35 7.81
CA PRO A 76 11.40 -3.76 8.68
C PRO A 76 10.99 -2.59 9.58
N GLY A 77 9.70 -2.48 9.88
CA GLY A 77 9.21 -1.39 10.73
C GLY A 77 7.71 -1.47 11.00
N ALA A 78 7.25 -0.57 11.87
CA ALA A 78 5.83 -0.35 12.08
C ALA A 78 5.16 0.09 10.78
N GLU A 79 3.89 -0.26 10.61
CA GLU A 79 3.11 0.14 9.44
C GLU A 79 3.13 1.67 9.28
N TRP A 80 3.45 2.12 8.07
CA TRP A 80 3.46 3.53 7.73
C TRP A 80 2.06 3.95 7.29
N VAL A 81 1.38 4.69 8.15
CA VAL A 81 -0.01 5.11 7.92
C VAL A 81 -0.05 6.59 7.57
N PHE A 82 -0.72 6.93 6.46
CA PHE A 82 -0.98 8.32 6.11
C PHE A 82 -2.37 8.48 5.48
N ARG A 83 -2.90 9.71 5.53
CA ARG A 83 -4.09 10.10 4.78
C ARG A 83 -3.68 10.93 3.58
N ARG A 84 -4.12 10.51 2.39
CA ARG A 84 -4.10 11.34 1.20
C ARG A 84 -5.27 12.31 1.31
N ARG A 85 -5.01 13.62 1.28
CA ARG A 85 -6.04 14.66 1.23
C ARG A 85 -6.45 14.94 -0.21
#